data_AF-A0A1E3SQ48-F1
#
_entry.id   AF-A0A1E3SQ48-F1
#
_cell.length_a   1.000
_cell.length_b   1.000
_cell.length_c   1.000
_cell.angle_alpha   90.00
_cell.angle_beta   90.00
_cell.angle_gamma   90.00
#
_symmetry.space_group_name_H-M   'P 1'
#
loop_
_entity.id
_entity.type
_entity.pdbx_description
1 polymer ?
#
loop_
_entity_poly.entity_id
_entity_poly.type
_entity_poly.pdbx_seq_one_letter_code
_entity_poly.pdbx_strand_id
1 'polypeptide(L)'
;MDRIRVDLAGPPQTMLATLYAKAAVERIECDWAATTIDARRAPSVAVRSAHFDHWAGQFLAGHDEAVVLHVGCGLDARVYR
;
A
#
# COMPACT_ATOMS: atom_id res chain seq x y z
N MET A 1 -4.00 23.57 -6.13
CA MET A 1 -3.50 22.22 -5.77
C MET A 1 -2.39 21.88 -6.73
N ASP A 2 -1.18 21.70 -6.23
CA ASP A 2 -0.04 21.29 -7.05
C ASP A 2 -0.22 19.85 -7.52
N ARG A 3 0.04 19.58 -8.81
CA ARG A 3 -0.14 18.25 -9.41
C ARG A 3 1.21 17.57 -9.50
N ILE A 4 1.36 16.44 -8.82
CA ILE A 4 2.58 15.63 -8.88
C ILE A 4 2.41 14.58 -9.99
N ARG A 5 3.37 14.54 -10.91
CA ARG A 5 3.48 13.44 -11.87
C ARG A 5 4.12 12.25 -11.16
N VAL A 6 3.43 11.12 -11.15
CA VAL A 6 3.93 9.87 -10.56
C VAL A 6 4.12 8.85 -11.67
N ASP A 7 5.36 8.43 -11.89
CA ASP A 7 5.66 7.37 -12.85
C ASP A 7 5.42 5.99 -12.21
N LEU A 8 4.57 5.19 -12.86
CA LEU A 8 4.18 3.87 -12.38
C LEU A 8 4.71 2.79 -13.32
N ALA A 9 5.25 1.73 -12.74
CA ALA A 9 5.67 0.54 -13.45
C ALA A 9 5.39 -0.71 -12.61
N GLY A 10 5.19 -1.84 -13.27
CA GLY A 10 4.94 -3.13 -12.64
C GLY A 10 3.65 -3.80 -13.11
N PRO A 11 3.22 -4.88 -12.43
CA PRO A 11 2.03 -5.63 -12.80
C PRO A 11 0.75 -4.78 -12.68
N PRO A 12 -0.17 -4.83 -13.67
CA PRO A 12 -1.40 -4.05 -13.66
C PRO A 12 -2.22 -4.18 -12.37
N GLN A 13 -2.24 -5.36 -11.78
CA GLN A 13 -3.01 -5.69 -10.57
C GLN A 13 -2.56 -4.90 -9.33
N THR A 14 -1.34 -4.35 -9.35
CA THR A 14 -0.76 -3.61 -8.22
C THR A 14 -0.69 -2.11 -8.45
N MET A 15 -1.06 -1.63 -9.64
CA MET A 15 -0.80 -0.24 -10.06
C MET A 15 -1.46 0.80 -9.15
N LEU A 16 -2.67 0.55 -8.65
CA LEU A 16 -3.35 1.47 -7.73
C LEU A 16 -2.64 1.55 -6.37
N ALA A 17 -2.18 0.42 -5.84
CA ALA A 17 -1.38 0.40 -4.61
C ALA A 17 -0.02 1.08 -4.81
N THR A 18 0.64 0.82 -5.95
CA THR A 18 1.91 1.47 -6.33
C THR A 18 1.74 2.98 -6.47
N LEU A 19 0.62 3.46 -7.00
CA LEU A 19 0.31 4.89 -7.10
C LEU A 19 0.30 5.57 -5.74
N TYR A 20 -0.47 5.05 -4.78
CA TYR A 20 -0.52 5.65 -3.45
C TYR A 20 0.83 5.59 -2.74
N ALA A 21 1.55 4.47 -2.84
CA ALA A 21 2.87 4.33 -2.25
C ALA A 21 3.87 5.35 -2.82
N LYS A 22 3.93 5.50 -4.15
CA LYS A 22 4.80 6.46 -4.81
C LYS A 22 4.42 7.90 -4.47
N ALA A 23 3.13 8.25 -4.55
CA ALA A 23 2.65 9.58 -4.21
C ALA A 23 2.96 9.98 -2.76
N ALA A 24 2.94 9.02 -1.82
CA ALA A 24 3.35 9.25 -0.45
C ALA A 24 4.86 9.49 -0.33
N VAL A 25 5.68 8.63 -0.95
CA VAL A 25 7.16 8.74 -0.93
C VAL A 25 7.64 10.07 -1.49
N GLU A 26 7.05 10.57 -2.58
CA GLU A 26 7.40 11.87 -3.19
C GLU A 26 7.15 13.08 -2.27
N ARG A 27 6.41 12.90 -1.16
CA ARG A 27 6.01 13.98 -0.25
C ARG A 27 6.63 13.86 1.14
N ILE A 28 7.43 12.83 1.40
CA ILE A 28 8.01 12.56 2.71
C ILE A 28 9.51 12.78 2.63
N GLU A 29 10.01 13.69 3.45
CA GLU A 29 11.44 13.84 3.72
C GLU A 29 11.89 12.70 4.65
N CYS A 30 12.38 11.61 4.04
CA CYS A 30 12.89 10.45 4.76
C CYS A 30 14.26 10.06 4.21
N ASP A 31 15.18 9.72 5.10
CA ASP A 31 16.40 9.02 4.74
C ASP A 31 16.06 7.56 4.41
N TRP A 32 15.65 7.32 3.16
CA TRP A 32 15.30 5.98 2.68
C TRP A 32 16.46 4.99 2.79
N ALA A 33 17.71 5.47 2.73
CA ALA A 33 18.90 4.64 2.86
C ALA A 33 19.10 4.13 4.30
N ALA A 34 18.59 4.86 5.31
CA ALA A 34 18.55 4.39 6.69
C ALA A 34 17.46 3.33 6.95
N THR A 35 16.52 3.12 6.02
CA THR A 35 15.50 2.09 6.18
C THR A 35 16.07 0.70 5.91
N THR A 36 15.43 -0.32 6.49
CA THR A 36 15.77 -1.71 6.18
C THR A 36 15.20 -2.18 4.83
N ILE A 37 14.58 -1.33 4.03
CA ILE A 37 13.91 -1.77 2.79
C ILE A 37 14.93 -1.87 1.66
N ASP A 38 15.10 -3.08 1.14
CA ASP A 38 15.97 -3.39 0.00
C ASP A 38 15.25 -4.34 -0.99
N ALA A 39 15.87 -4.61 -2.13
CA ALA A 39 15.29 -5.48 -3.16
C ALA A 39 15.01 -6.92 -2.66
N ARG A 40 15.71 -7.39 -1.62
CA ARG A 40 15.53 -8.73 -1.04
C ARG A 40 14.33 -8.77 -0.10
N ARG A 41 14.06 -7.67 0.61
CA ARG A 41 12.93 -7.51 1.54
C ARG A 41 11.67 -6.99 0.86
N ALA A 42 11.77 -6.29 -0.27
CA ALA A 42 10.62 -5.77 -1.01
C ALA A 42 9.55 -6.85 -1.33
N PRO A 43 9.91 -8.09 -1.74
CA PRO A 43 8.91 -9.15 -1.94
C PRO A 43 8.12 -9.50 -0.67
N SER A 44 8.73 -9.49 0.52
CA SER A 44 8.01 -9.82 1.76
C SER A 44 6.99 -8.74 2.12
N VAL A 45 7.29 -7.47 1.85
CA VAL A 45 6.33 -6.36 2.01
C VAL A 45 5.16 -6.50 1.05
N ALA A 46 5.43 -6.84 -0.22
CA ALA A 46 4.40 -7.05 -1.23
C ALA A 46 3.49 -8.25 -0.88
N VAL A 47 4.08 -9.40 -0.52
CA VAL A 47 3.34 -10.61 -0.12
C VAL A 47 2.51 -10.35 1.13
N ARG A 48 3.08 -9.68 2.15
CA ARG A 48 2.34 -9.29 3.36
C ARG A 48 1.15 -8.40 3.01
N SER A 49 1.33 -7.45 2.10
CA SER A 49 0.25 -6.57 1.66
C SER A 49 -0.86 -7.34 0.96
N ALA A 50 -0.51 -8.23 0.02
CA ALA A 50 -1.47 -9.09 -0.68
C ALA A 50 -2.21 -10.05 0.27
N HIS A 51 -1.52 -10.58 1.27
CA HIS A 51 -2.12 -11.45 2.28
C HIS A 51 -3.22 -10.72 3.06
N PHE A 52 -2.95 -9.51 3.56
CA PHE A 52 -3.95 -8.71 4.26
C PHE A 52 -5.09 -8.24 3.36
N ASP A 53 -4.81 -7.89 2.09
CA ASP A 53 -5.84 -7.55 1.11
C ASP A 53 -6.80 -8.73 0.89
N HIS A 54 -6.24 -9.93 0.70
CA HIS A 54 -7.03 -11.13 0.49
C HIS A 54 -7.86 -11.47 1.73
N TRP A 55 -7.24 -11.45 2.91
CA TRP A 55 -7.92 -11.78 4.16
C TRP A 55 -9.08 -10.81 4.47
N ALA A 56 -8.84 -9.50 4.36
CA ALA A 56 -9.88 -8.49 4.56
C ALA A 56 -10.98 -8.61 3.49
N GLY A 57 -10.60 -8.82 2.22
CA GLY A 57 -11.56 -9.00 1.13
C GLY A 57 -12.44 -10.23 1.30
N GLN A 58 -11.88 -11.36 1.76
CA GLN A 58 -12.66 -12.57 2.07
C GLN A 58 -13.64 -12.34 3.22
N PHE A 59 -13.23 -11.63 4.27
CA PHE A 59 -14.12 -11.30 5.38
C PHE A 59 -15.28 -10.42 4.92
N LEU A 60 -14.99 -9.35 4.18
CA LEU A 60 -16.03 -8.44 3.67
C LEU A 60 -16.98 -9.12 2.70
N ALA A 61 -16.51 -10.06 1.88
CA ALA A 61 -17.36 -10.81 0.97
C ALA A 61 -18.38 -11.73 1.68
N GLY A 62 -18.14 -12.08 2.95
CA GLY A 62 -19.06 -12.90 3.76
C GLY A 62 -19.93 -12.11 4.73
N HIS A 63 -19.77 -10.78 4.82
CA HIS A 63 -20.41 -9.93 5.81
C HIS A 63 -20.87 -8.60 5.19
N ASP A 64 -22.17 -8.52 4.87
CA ASP A 64 -22.78 -7.33 4.24
C ASP A 64 -22.67 -6.07 5.11
N GLU A 65 -22.69 -6.24 6.44
CA GLU A 65 -22.47 -5.16 7.41
C GLU A 65 -21.20 -5.46 8.22
N ALA A 66 -20.10 -4.81 7.85
CA ALA A 66 -18.80 -4.99 8.49
C ALA A 66 -18.16 -3.64 8.86
N VAL A 67 -17.43 -3.63 9.97
CA VAL A 67 -16.58 -2.51 10.39
C VAL A 67 -15.13 -2.96 10.34
N VAL A 68 -14.30 -2.21 9.62
CA VAL A 68 -12.85 -2.47 9.52
C VAL A 68 -12.09 -1.43 10.34
N LEU A 69 -11.33 -1.89 11.34
CA LEU A 69 -10.43 -1.05 12.12
C LEU A 69 -8.98 -1.26 11.66
N HIS A 70 -8.37 -0.20 11.14
CA HIS A 70 -6.96 -0.23 10.77
C HIS A 70 -6.08 0.34 11.90
N VAL A 71 -5.57 -0.54 12.77
CA VAL A 71 -4.71 -0.14 13.88
C VAL A 71 -3.30 0.17 13.38
N GLY A 72 -2.73 1.31 13.79
CA GLY A 72 -1.36 1.68 13.40
C GLY A 72 -1.20 1.84 11.88
N CYS A 73 -2.22 2.39 11.21
CA CYS A 73 -2.34 2.35 9.75
C CYS A 73 -1.20 3.05 8.99
N GLY A 74 -0.48 4.00 9.59
CA GLY A 74 0.71 4.60 8.99
C GLY A 74 0.48 5.09 7.56
N LEU A 75 1.30 4.62 6.61
CA LEU A 75 1.21 4.93 5.17
C LEU A 75 0.32 3.95 4.38
N ASP A 76 -0.52 3.18 5.07
CA ASP A 76 -1.38 2.22 4.41
C ASP A 76 -2.58 2.90 3.73
N ALA A 77 -2.69 2.65 2.42
CA ALA A 77 -3.68 3.31 1.58
C ALA A 77 -4.95 2.48 1.33
N ARG A 78 -5.19 1.37 2.06
CA ARG A 78 -6.36 0.50 1.85
C ARG A 78 -7.71 1.24 1.91
N VAL A 79 -7.84 2.27 2.74
CA VAL A 79 -9.11 3.03 2.82
C VAL A 79 -9.43 3.81 1.54
N TYR A 80 -8.44 4.02 0.65
CA TYR A 80 -8.58 4.78 -0.58
C TYR A 80 -8.66 3.91 -1.84
N ARG A 81 -8.71 2.58 -1.71
CA ARG A 81 -8.72 1.64 -2.84
C ARG A 81 -9.56 0.40 -2.61
#